data_AF-X0A265-F1
#
_entry.id   AF-X0A265-F1
#
_cell.length_a   1.000
_cell.length_b   1.000
_cell.length_c   1.000
_cell.angle_alpha   90.00
_cell.angle_beta   90.00
_cell.angle_gamma   90.00
#
_symmetry.space_group_name_H-M   'P 1'
#
loop_
_entity.id
_entity.type
_entity.pdbx_description
1 polymer ?
#
loop_
_entity_poly.entity_id
_entity_poly.type
_entity_poly.pdbx_seq_one_letter_code
_entity_poly.pdbx_strand_id
1 'polypeptide(L)'
;MTSRQEGHIQWIEGLRGIASTLVWIAHVTRAFDLDLYSPVSGEGLRPRLLQLPFLRIMIQGRLGVIIFIYVTGYVCALKPLALFRRGNYEAGWSCVSKSALRRLPRLLYPSAIATALAWTATQLGLFQAAKMTNSYYLTQTVQDKLPISLAVRRLFINIFNTWTGAGNKYDVHQGTLFELFKGGIFVLLFITATAKVQVKFRMGASLLLWAYFWACGRPYFMQFWWGVFMNDLHNSRVSQRISWSKSRYIPFLGFLSVGVGLFIASFPESRIELVSWSRWQDQILSAIVPKDSEFPKFASSFGFCLLTIGGALLPGYTDILSHRVLVWLGKRSFAVYLLHGTLLRWLLTWMMYGTALPPNLQIQQPEGASPKLEYAGNTWLLFCLPAWLGILYGLAEIWTRYVDTAAERFTSQFVAYIRQEEIKGSSLV
;
A
#
# COMPACT_ATOMS: atom_id res chain seq x y z
N MET A 1 20.63 18.38 10.12
CA MET A 1 20.06 17.15 10.70
C MET A 1 21.21 16.16 10.84
N THR A 2 21.39 15.51 11.98
CA THR A 2 22.54 14.60 12.19
C THR A 2 22.35 13.32 11.39
N SER A 3 23.43 12.74 10.82
CA SER A 3 23.40 11.56 9.93
C SER A 3 22.60 10.36 10.46
N ARG A 4 22.47 10.24 11.78
CA ARG A 4 21.66 9.22 12.46
C ARG A 4 20.14 9.41 12.29
N GLN A 5 19.66 10.65 12.14
CA GLN A 5 18.25 10.95 11.84
C GLN A 5 17.91 10.69 10.36
N GLU A 6 18.88 10.86 9.46
CA GLU A 6 18.70 10.60 8.03
C GLU A 6 18.58 9.09 7.74
N GLY A 7 19.43 8.26 8.35
CA GLY A 7 19.29 6.79 8.27
C GLY A 7 17.96 6.27 8.83
N HIS A 8 17.39 6.95 9.84
CA HIS A 8 16.12 6.56 10.47
C HIS A 8 14.88 6.84 9.59
N ILE A 9 15.01 7.66 8.53
CA ILE A 9 13.95 7.91 7.55
C ILE A 9 14.17 7.04 6.30
N GLN A 10 15.41 6.76 5.91
CA GLN A 10 15.73 6.01 4.71
C GLN A 10 15.14 4.59 4.70
N TRP A 11 15.21 3.85 5.81
CA TRP A 11 14.62 2.50 5.86
C TRP A 11 13.10 2.51 5.67
N ILE A 12 12.41 3.57 6.12
CA ILE A 12 10.96 3.74 5.94
C ILE A 12 10.65 3.96 4.46
N GLU A 13 11.44 4.80 3.79
CA GLU A 13 11.33 4.99 2.35
C GLU A 13 11.63 3.68 1.60
N GLY A 14 12.65 2.94 1.98
CA GLY A 14 12.93 1.63 1.38
C GLY A 14 11.81 0.63 1.55
N LEU A 15 11.18 0.60 2.73
CA LEU A 15 10.02 -0.23 3.01
C LEU A 15 8.81 0.17 2.15
N ARG A 16 8.59 1.48 1.91
CA ARG A 16 7.60 1.97 0.94
C ARG A 16 7.94 1.55 -0.50
N GLY A 17 9.22 1.47 -0.83
CA GLY A 17 9.70 0.99 -2.12
C GLY A 17 9.29 -0.47 -2.36
N ILE A 18 9.58 -1.34 -1.39
CA ILE A 18 9.11 -2.75 -1.41
C ILE A 18 7.59 -2.80 -1.58
N ALA A 19 6.86 -2.00 -0.80
CA ALA A 19 5.40 -1.98 -0.87
C ALA A 19 4.87 -1.60 -2.25
N SER A 20 5.38 -0.53 -2.87
CA SER A 20 4.97 -0.15 -4.23
C SER A 20 5.30 -1.22 -5.26
N THR A 21 6.45 -1.91 -5.10
CA THR A 21 6.85 -2.97 -6.01
C THR A 21 5.88 -4.16 -5.93
N LEU A 22 5.56 -4.60 -4.72
CA LEU A 22 4.58 -5.68 -4.50
C LEU A 22 3.19 -5.34 -5.06
N VAL A 23 2.78 -4.06 -4.98
CA VAL A 23 1.48 -3.62 -5.50
C VAL A 23 1.41 -3.76 -7.01
N TRP A 24 2.35 -3.17 -7.76
CA TRP A 24 2.27 -3.26 -9.23
C TRP A 24 2.46 -4.71 -9.72
N ILE A 25 3.33 -5.51 -9.08
CA ILE A 25 3.49 -6.94 -9.43
C ILE A 25 2.15 -7.63 -9.30
N ALA A 26 1.45 -7.43 -8.18
CA ALA A 26 0.14 -8.04 -7.95
C ALA A 26 -0.90 -7.65 -9.00
N HIS A 27 -0.90 -6.40 -9.44
CA HIS A 27 -1.84 -5.96 -10.48
C HIS A 27 -1.51 -6.55 -11.85
N VAL A 28 -0.23 -6.63 -12.21
CA VAL A 28 0.21 -7.33 -13.43
C VAL A 28 -0.17 -8.81 -13.37
N THR A 29 0.10 -9.50 -12.26
CA THR A 29 -0.22 -10.93 -12.13
C THR A 29 -1.73 -11.18 -12.06
N ARG A 30 -2.53 -10.32 -11.44
CA ARG A 30 -4.00 -10.41 -11.52
C ARG A 30 -4.51 -10.22 -12.95
N ALA A 31 -3.88 -9.34 -13.72
CA ALA A 31 -4.27 -9.09 -15.09
C ALA A 31 -3.96 -10.28 -16.01
N PHE A 32 -2.81 -10.94 -15.84
CA PHE A 32 -2.29 -11.88 -16.83
C PHE A 32 -2.09 -13.33 -16.35
N ASP A 33 -2.01 -13.60 -15.05
CA ASP A 33 -1.79 -14.93 -14.48
C ASP A 33 -2.45 -15.09 -13.09
N LEU A 34 -3.79 -15.14 -13.09
CA LEU A 34 -4.60 -15.19 -11.86
C LEU A 34 -4.38 -16.47 -11.04
N ASP A 35 -3.94 -17.56 -11.69
CA ASP A 35 -3.70 -18.85 -11.04
C ASP A 35 -2.61 -18.78 -9.96
N LEU A 36 -1.69 -17.81 -10.02
CA LEU A 36 -0.65 -17.62 -9.00
C LEU A 36 -1.22 -17.26 -7.61
N TYR A 37 -2.49 -16.88 -7.52
CA TYR A 37 -3.16 -16.59 -6.25
C TYR A 37 -3.62 -17.85 -5.49
N SER A 38 -3.66 -18.99 -6.18
CA SER A 38 -3.87 -20.32 -5.58
C SER A 38 -2.53 -20.94 -5.14
N PRO A 39 -2.50 -21.84 -4.13
CA PRO A 39 -1.28 -22.58 -3.77
C PRO A 39 -0.86 -23.58 -4.85
N VAL A 40 -1.77 -23.94 -5.75
CA VAL A 40 -1.53 -24.81 -6.91
C VAL A 40 -2.55 -24.50 -8.00
N SER A 41 -2.19 -24.68 -9.27
CA SER A 41 -3.06 -24.40 -10.43
C SER A 41 -4.20 -25.40 -10.62
N GLY A 42 -4.21 -26.53 -9.92
CA GLY A 42 -5.23 -27.55 -10.04
C GLY A 42 -4.98 -28.72 -9.11
N GLU A 43 -5.99 -29.56 -8.92
CA GLU A 43 -5.87 -30.78 -8.14
C GLU A 43 -4.90 -31.77 -8.80
N GLY A 44 -4.06 -32.44 -8.00
CA GLY A 44 -3.04 -33.38 -8.50
C GLY A 44 -1.84 -32.74 -9.23
N LEU A 45 -1.84 -31.42 -9.46
CA LEU A 45 -0.72 -30.72 -10.09
C LEU A 45 0.36 -30.35 -9.08
N ARG A 46 1.59 -30.13 -9.58
CA ARG A 46 2.67 -29.57 -8.75
C ARG A 46 2.59 -28.04 -8.73
N PRO A 47 2.84 -27.39 -7.58
CA PRO A 47 2.86 -25.94 -7.49
C PRO A 47 3.97 -25.35 -8.35
N ARG A 48 3.66 -24.26 -9.05
CA ARG A 48 4.67 -23.46 -9.77
C ARG A 48 5.58 -22.74 -8.77
N LEU A 49 6.76 -22.33 -9.20
CA LEU A 49 7.76 -21.67 -8.34
C LEU A 49 7.19 -20.50 -7.53
N LEU A 50 6.39 -19.64 -8.18
CA LEU A 50 5.76 -18.46 -7.55
C LEU A 50 4.47 -18.78 -6.78
N GLN A 51 4.03 -20.04 -6.73
CA GLN A 51 2.94 -20.52 -5.86
C GLN A 51 3.46 -21.14 -4.55
N LEU A 52 4.77 -21.41 -4.46
CA LEU A 52 5.42 -21.92 -3.26
C LEU A 52 5.38 -20.92 -2.10
N PRO A 53 5.36 -21.39 -0.84
CA PRO A 53 5.50 -20.52 0.32
C PRO A 53 6.79 -19.70 0.24
N PHE A 54 6.83 -18.56 0.93
CA PHE A 54 7.89 -17.54 0.89
C PHE A 54 7.94 -16.78 -0.45
N LEU A 55 8.02 -17.47 -1.58
CA LEU A 55 8.17 -16.85 -2.90
C LEU A 55 6.89 -16.15 -3.37
N ARG A 56 5.72 -16.74 -3.07
CA ARG A 56 4.43 -16.17 -3.47
C ARG A 56 4.08 -14.83 -2.84
N ILE A 57 4.80 -14.40 -1.79
CA ILE A 57 4.65 -13.07 -1.20
C ILE A 57 4.86 -11.98 -2.25
N MET A 58 5.70 -12.23 -3.24
CA MET A 58 5.97 -11.31 -4.34
C MET A 58 4.71 -11.03 -5.19
N ILE A 59 3.76 -11.97 -5.22
CA ILE A 59 2.60 -11.95 -6.13
C ILE A 59 1.32 -11.43 -5.47
N GLN A 60 1.10 -11.72 -4.20
CA GLN A 60 -0.20 -11.46 -3.55
C GLN A 60 -0.59 -9.96 -3.45
N GLY A 61 0.37 -9.04 -3.38
CA GLY A 61 0.15 -7.59 -3.23
C GLY A 61 -0.40 -7.12 -1.87
N ARG A 62 -1.11 -7.97 -1.12
CA ARG A 62 -1.69 -7.66 0.20
C ARG A 62 -0.68 -7.08 1.18
N LEU A 63 0.53 -7.63 1.20
CA LEU A 63 1.61 -7.17 2.08
C LEU A 63 2.03 -5.72 1.77
N GLY A 64 2.00 -5.30 0.50
CA GLY A 64 2.31 -3.92 0.13
C GLY A 64 1.32 -2.91 0.73
N VAL A 65 0.03 -3.22 0.71
CA VAL A 65 -1.00 -2.37 1.33
C VAL A 65 -0.81 -2.29 2.85
N ILE A 66 -0.54 -3.43 3.51
CA ILE A 66 -0.27 -3.50 4.95
C ILE A 66 0.96 -2.66 5.33
N ILE A 67 2.02 -2.72 4.53
CA ILE A 67 3.21 -1.90 4.73
C ILE A 67 2.87 -0.41 4.68
N PHE A 68 2.09 0.07 3.70
CA PHE A 68 1.71 1.48 3.62
C PHE A 68 0.90 1.94 4.84
N ILE A 69 0.02 1.08 5.34
CA ILE A 69 -0.79 1.36 6.53
C ILE A 69 0.10 1.42 7.78
N TYR A 70 0.96 0.43 7.98
CA TYR A 70 1.93 0.41 9.08
C TYR A 70 2.84 1.64 9.07
N VAL A 71 3.42 1.96 7.90
CA VAL A 71 4.28 3.12 7.72
C VAL A 71 3.52 4.41 8.05
N THR A 72 2.24 4.50 7.68
CA THR A 72 1.41 5.65 8.03
C THR A 72 1.28 5.82 9.55
N GLY A 73 0.99 4.74 10.28
CA GLY A 73 0.97 4.77 11.75
C GLY A 73 2.32 5.17 12.35
N TYR A 74 3.40 4.58 11.86
CA TYR A 74 4.76 4.82 12.32
C TYR A 74 5.22 6.27 12.08
N VAL A 75 5.03 6.79 10.87
CA VAL A 75 5.49 8.13 10.45
C VAL A 75 4.66 9.23 11.11
N CYS A 76 3.34 9.04 11.26
CA CYS A 76 2.51 9.98 12.01
C CYS A 76 3.00 10.14 13.46
N ALA A 77 3.44 9.05 14.09
CA ALA A 77 3.95 9.03 15.46
C ALA A 77 5.36 9.61 15.58
N LEU A 78 6.20 9.44 14.55
CA LEU A 78 7.65 9.68 14.63
C LEU A 78 8.03 11.07 15.16
N LYS A 79 7.63 12.15 14.45
CA LYS A 79 8.04 13.51 14.81
C LYS A 79 7.32 14.05 16.05
N PRO A 80 5.98 13.94 16.19
CA PRO A 80 5.28 14.42 17.39
C PRO A 80 5.76 13.73 18.67
N LEU A 81 5.86 12.39 18.69
CA LEU A 81 6.28 11.69 19.90
C LEU A 81 7.75 11.97 20.24
N ALA A 82 8.61 12.22 19.25
CA ALA A 82 9.98 12.66 19.51
C ALA A 82 10.03 14.04 20.20
N LEU A 83 9.14 14.97 19.85
CA LEU A 83 9.03 16.28 20.50
C LEU A 83 8.47 16.17 21.92
N PHE A 84 7.43 15.36 22.13
CA PHE A 84 6.87 15.10 23.45
C PHE A 84 7.88 14.46 24.41
N ARG A 85 8.71 13.52 23.92
CA ARG A 85 9.80 12.93 24.72
C ARG A 85 10.87 13.94 25.15
N ARG A 86 11.04 15.03 24.40
CA ARG A 86 11.97 16.13 24.71
C ARG A 86 11.33 17.23 25.57
N GLY A 87 10.07 17.06 25.99
CA GLY A 87 9.32 18.05 26.75
C GLY A 87 8.79 19.23 25.92
N ASN A 88 9.01 19.24 24.60
CA ASN A 88 8.52 20.32 23.73
C ASN A 88 7.11 20.00 23.22
N TYR A 89 6.12 20.18 24.10
CA TYR A 89 4.73 19.83 23.83
C TYR A 89 4.05 20.73 22.81
N GLU A 90 4.29 22.04 22.91
CA GLU A 90 3.72 23.04 21.99
C GLU A 90 4.13 22.77 20.54
N ALA A 91 5.44 22.57 20.28
CA ALA A 91 5.91 22.20 18.95
C ALA A 91 5.35 20.83 18.51
N GLY A 92 5.14 19.90 19.45
CA GLY A 92 4.55 18.60 19.18
C GLY A 92 3.09 18.70 18.69
N TRP A 93 2.23 19.45 19.39
CA TRP A 93 0.85 19.68 18.96
C TRP A 93 0.77 20.53 17.69
N SER A 94 1.62 21.54 17.56
CA SER A 94 1.77 22.32 16.32
C SER A 94 2.16 21.41 15.14
N CYS A 95 3.01 20.42 15.36
CA CYS A 95 3.37 19.41 14.36
C CYS A 95 2.19 18.51 13.99
N VAL A 96 1.40 18.06 14.97
CA VAL A 96 0.20 17.24 14.72
C VAL A 96 -0.83 18.01 13.91
N SER A 97 -1.13 19.25 14.30
CA SER A 97 -2.06 20.15 13.61
C SER A 97 -1.65 20.36 12.15
N LYS A 98 -0.37 20.72 11.89
CA LYS A 98 0.17 20.86 10.52
C LYS A 98 0.03 19.55 9.73
N SER A 99 0.32 18.41 10.34
CA SER A 99 0.22 17.11 9.69
C SER A 99 -1.22 16.76 9.30
N ALA A 100 -2.19 17.05 10.18
CA ALA A 100 -3.61 16.80 9.93
C ALA A 100 -4.14 17.66 8.76
N LEU A 101 -3.89 18.97 8.79
CA LEU A 101 -4.37 19.91 7.77
C LEU A 101 -3.75 19.65 6.38
N ARG A 102 -2.47 19.27 6.32
CA ARG A 102 -1.79 18.99 5.06
C ARG A 102 -2.18 17.64 4.44
N ARG A 103 -2.78 16.72 5.21
CA ARG A 103 -2.95 15.32 4.77
C ARG A 103 -3.96 15.16 3.65
N LEU A 104 -5.17 15.70 3.79
CA LEU A 104 -6.20 15.57 2.77
C LEU A 104 -5.78 16.25 1.45
N PRO A 105 -5.33 17.53 1.44
CA PRO A 105 -4.94 18.17 0.18
C PRO A 105 -3.79 17.45 -0.53
N ARG A 106 -2.79 16.97 0.21
CA ARG A 106 -1.64 16.24 -0.34
C ARG A 106 -2.04 14.92 -1.02
N LEU A 107 -3.05 14.23 -0.51
CA LEU A 107 -3.54 12.98 -1.10
C LEU A 107 -4.56 13.24 -2.22
N LEU A 108 -5.50 14.18 -2.00
CA LEU A 108 -6.56 14.55 -2.92
C LEU A 108 -6.03 15.13 -4.23
N TYR A 109 -5.07 16.06 -4.16
CA TYR A 109 -4.64 16.80 -5.35
C TYR A 109 -4.02 15.86 -6.41
N PRO A 110 -3.03 15.01 -6.10
CA PRO A 110 -2.48 14.09 -7.09
C PRO A 110 -3.49 12.99 -7.50
N SER A 111 -4.32 12.49 -6.57
CA SER A 111 -5.30 11.44 -6.90
C SER A 111 -6.43 11.94 -7.81
N ALA A 112 -6.84 13.20 -7.67
CA ALA A 112 -7.79 13.85 -8.56
C ALA A 112 -7.23 13.98 -9.98
N ILE A 113 -5.96 14.38 -10.12
CA ILE A 113 -5.28 14.43 -11.43
C ILE A 113 -5.19 13.02 -12.03
N ALA A 114 -4.81 12.01 -11.26
CA ALA A 114 -4.75 10.63 -11.73
C ALA A 114 -6.12 10.12 -12.22
N THR A 115 -7.19 10.46 -11.50
CA THR A 115 -8.57 10.16 -11.92
C THR A 115 -8.94 10.89 -13.21
N ALA A 116 -8.58 12.17 -13.36
CA ALA A 116 -8.82 12.93 -14.58
C ALA A 116 -8.07 12.35 -15.79
N LEU A 117 -6.84 11.86 -15.60
CA LEU A 117 -6.08 11.17 -16.65
C LEU A 117 -6.74 9.83 -17.05
N ALA A 118 -7.15 9.01 -16.07
CA ALA A 118 -7.87 7.77 -16.34
C ALA A 118 -9.24 8.00 -17.02
N TRP A 119 -9.93 9.07 -16.62
CA TRP A 119 -11.16 9.53 -17.26
C TRP A 119 -10.91 9.95 -18.72
N THR A 120 -9.86 10.73 -18.97
CA THR A 120 -9.49 11.18 -20.32
C THR A 120 -9.17 9.98 -21.21
N ALA A 121 -8.37 9.02 -20.71
CA ALA A 121 -8.05 7.79 -21.41
C ALA A 121 -9.31 6.97 -21.76
N THR A 122 -10.32 6.99 -20.88
CA THR A 122 -11.62 6.35 -21.14
C THR A 122 -12.39 7.06 -22.25
N GLN A 123 -12.46 8.40 -22.23
CA GLN A 123 -13.19 9.16 -23.26
C GLN A 123 -12.54 9.08 -24.65
N LEU A 124 -11.21 8.94 -24.68
CA LEU A 124 -10.44 8.70 -25.90
C LEU A 124 -10.50 7.23 -26.38
N GLY A 125 -11.13 6.32 -25.63
CA GLY A 125 -11.24 4.91 -26.00
C GLY A 125 -9.94 4.12 -25.84
N LEU A 126 -8.95 4.62 -25.11
CA LEU A 126 -7.62 3.99 -24.99
C LEU A 126 -7.65 2.61 -24.31
N PHE A 127 -8.69 2.32 -23.53
CA PHE A 127 -8.88 1.03 -22.85
C PHE A 127 -9.67 -0.01 -23.67
N GLN A 128 -9.84 0.21 -24.98
CA GLN A 128 -10.60 -0.72 -25.83
C GLN A 128 -10.01 -2.13 -25.80
N ALA A 129 -8.68 -2.27 -25.93
CA ALA A 129 -8.01 -3.57 -25.86
C ALA A 129 -8.34 -4.32 -24.55
N ALA A 130 -8.29 -3.64 -23.40
CA ALA A 130 -8.57 -4.24 -22.09
C ALA A 130 -9.99 -4.84 -21.99
N LYS A 131 -10.97 -4.24 -22.66
CA LYS A 131 -12.36 -4.73 -22.70
C LYS A 131 -12.53 -6.02 -23.49
N MET A 132 -11.68 -6.25 -24.48
CA MET A 132 -11.75 -7.44 -25.33
C MET A 132 -10.79 -8.53 -24.88
N THR A 133 -10.19 -8.44 -23.69
CA THR A 133 -9.32 -9.51 -23.19
C THR A 133 -10.10 -10.65 -22.55
N ASN A 134 -9.46 -11.81 -22.44
CA ASN A 134 -9.93 -12.92 -21.60
C ASN A 134 -9.73 -12.67 -20.09
N SER A 135 -9.12 -11.55 -19.70
CA SER A 135 -8.85 -11.23 -18.30
C SER A 135 -10.08 -10.65 -17.61
N TYR A 136 -10.63 -11.37 -16.64
CA TYR A 136 -11.69 -10.86 -15.77
C TYR A 136 -11.26 -9.56 -15.07
N TYR A 137 -10.00 -9.48 -14.66
CA TYR A 137 -9.48 -8.32 -13.94
C TYR A 137 -9.45 -7.05 -14.81
N LEU A 138 -8.95 -7.15 -16.05
CA LEU A 138 -8.87 -5.99 -16.95
C LEU A 138 -10.25 -5.51 -17.38
N THR A 139 -11.15 -6.44 -17.71
CA THR A 139 -12.52 -6.12 -18.16
C THR A 139 -13.37 -5.43 -17.09
N GLN A 140 -13.24 -5.84 -15.81
CA GLN A 140 -14.00 -5.25 -14.71
C GLN A 140 -13.46 -3.89 -14.23
N THR A 141 -12.21 -3.56 -14.57
CA THR A 141 -11.54 -2.34 -14.08
C THR A 141 -11.56 -1.20 -15.07
N VAL A 142 -12.16 -1.36 -16.26
CA VAL A 142 -12.27 -0.31 -17.29
C VAL A 142 -13.71 0.18 -17.44
N GLN A 143 -13.88 1.41 -17.91
CA GLN A 143 -15.19 2.06 -18.04
C GLN A 143 -15.56 2.32 -19.50
N ASP A 144 -16.85 2.52 -19.76
CA ASP A 144 -17.37 2.89 -21.06
C ASP A 144 -17.25 4.39 -21.35
N LYS A 145 -17.12 4.71 -22.64
CA LYS A 145 -17.20 6.08 -23.13
C LYS A 145 -18.63 6.57 -22.90
N LEU A 146 -18.75 7.81 -22.45
CA LEU A 146 -20.04 8.43 -22.16
C LEU A 146 -20.18 9.73 -22.94
N PRO A 147 -21.41 10.22 -23.18
CA PRO A 147 -21.62 11.58 -23.67
C PRO A 147 -20.91 12.59 -22.76
N ILE A 148 -20.28 13.63 -23.34
CA ILE A 148 -19.34 14.50 -22.62
C ILE A 148 -19.93 15.15 -21.36
N SER A 149 -21.20 15.58 -21.40
CA SER A 149 -21.89 16.19 -20.27
C SER A 149 -22.02 15.22 -19.09
N LEU A 150 -22.42 13.98 -19.37
CA LEU A 150 -22.50 12.90 -18.38
C LEU A 150 -21.08 12.48 -17.92
N ALA A 151 -20.12 12.42 -18.83
CA ALA A 151 -18.74 12.08 -18.54
C ALA A 151 -18.11 13.06 -17.54
N VAL A 152 -18.28 14.37 -17.74
CA VAL A 152 -17.77 15.40 -16.82
C VAL A 152 -18.45 15.29 -15.45
N ARG A 153 -19.77 15.09 -15.41
CA ARG A 153 -20.48 14.85 -14.14
C ARG A 153 -19.93 13.62 -13.41
N ARG A 154 -19.69 12.52 -14.14
CA ARG A 154 -19.12 11.29 -13.59
C ARG A 154 -17.69 11.49 -13.07
N LEU A 155 -16.88 12.34 -13.70
CA LEU A 155 -15.54 12.67 -13.20
C LEU A 155 -15.61 13.25 -11.77
N PHE A 156 -16.39 14.31 -11.57
CA PHE A 156 -16.52 14.95 -10.25
C PHE A 156 -17.12 14.00 -9.21
N ILE A 157 -18.14 13.22 -9.58
CA ILE A 157 -18.73 12.21 -8.69
C ILE A 157 -17.68 11.18 -8.26
N ASN A 158 -16.86 10.67 -9.18
CA ASN A 158 -15.86 9.65 -8.83
C ASN A 158 -14.71 10.22 -8.00
N ILE A 159 -14.27 11.46 -8.27
CA ILE A 159 -13.30 12.15 -7.42
C ILE A 159 -13.86 12.29 -6.00
N PHE A 160 -15.11 12.71 -5.84
CA PHE A 160 -15.76 12.81 -4.54
C PHE A 160 -15.92 11.43 -3.88
N ASN A 161 -16.37 10.43 -4.63
CA ASN A 161 -16.61 9.07 -4.13
C ASN A 161 -15.35 8.36 -3.63
N THR A 162 -14.16 8.70 -4.14
CA THR A 162 -12.89 8.27 -3.54
C THR A 162 -12.86 8.56 -2.05
N TRP A 163 -13.40 9.71 -1.61
CA TRP A 163 -13.34 10.21 -0.23
C TRP A 163 -14.59 9.93 0.61
N THR A 164 -15.59 9.24 0.06
CA THR A 164 -16.78 8.79 0.81
C THR A 164 -16.81 7.28 1.04
N GLY A 165 -15.89 6.53 0.42
CA GLY A 165 -15.89 5.08 0.43
C GLY A 165 -16.83 4.44 -0.62
N ALA A 166 -17.54 5.25 -1.41
CA ALA A 166 -18.36 4.76 -2.52
C ALA A 166 -17.52 4.24 -3.71
N GLY A 167 -16.20 4.48 -3.69
CA GLY A 167 -15.24 3.95 -4.66
C GLY A 167 -15.14 4.80 -5.93
N ASN A 168 -14.04 4.59 -6.67
CA ASN A 168 -13.75 5.30 -7.91
C ASN A 168 -13.72 4.31 -9.06
N LYS A 169 -14.65 4.47 -10.00
CA LYS A 169 -14.80 3.57 -11.15
C LYS A 169 -13.69 3.76 -12.19
N TYR A 170 -13.11 4.94 -12.30
CA TYR A 170 -12.00 5.21 -13.21
C TYR A 170 -10.67 4.69 -12.66
N ASP A 171 -10.54 4.62 -11.33
CA ASP A 171 -9.37 4.07 -10.66
C ASP A 171 -9.75 3.39 -9.34
N VAL A 172 -10.03 2.08 -9.43
CA VAL A 172 -10.48 1.26 -8.29
C VAL A 172 -9.40 1.19 -7.20
N HIS A 173 -8.12 1.37 -7.54
CA HIS A 173 -7.02 1.24 -6.59
C HIS A 173 -7.02 2.37 -5.57
N GLN A 174 -7.55 3.56 -5.91
CA GLN A 174 -7.62 4.73 -5.04
C GLN A 174 -8.49 4.53 -3.79
N GLY A 175 -9.32 3.49 -3.71
CA GLY A 175 -10.10 3.19 -2.51
C GLY A 175 -9.24 3.07 -1.24
N THR A 176 -7.99 2.61 -1.38
CA THR A 176 -7.05 2.52 -0.25
C THR A 176 -6.64 3.91 0.30
N LEU A 177 -6.69 4.98 -0.50
CA LEU A 177 -6.34 6.33 -0.04
C LEU A 177 -7.25 6.83 1.07
N PHE A 178 -8.54 6.54 0.97
CA PHE A 178 -9.51 6.94 1.99
C PHE A 178 -9.27 6.21 3.31
N GLU A 179 -8.91 4.93 3.26
CA GLU A 179 -8.53 4.17 4.45
C GLU A 179 -7.24 4.72 5.09
N LEU A 180 -6.23 5.06 4.28
CA LEU A 180 -4.99 5.71 4.74
C LEU A 180 -5.24 7.09 5.36
N PHE A 181 -6.22 7.84 4.83
CA PHE A 181 -6.65 9.11 5.40
C PHE A 181 -7.32 8.92 6.76
N LYS A 182 -8.37 8.09 6.84
CA LYS A 182 -9.10 7.80 8.08
C LYS A 182 -8.17 7.31 9.19
N GLY A 183 -7.37 6.29 8.91
CA GLY A 183 -6.43 5.75 9.90
C GLY A 183 -5.35 6.75 10.28
N GLY A 184 -4.86 7.56 9.33
CA GLY A 184 -3.92 8.65 9.62
C GLY A 184 -4.49 9.68 10.59
N ILE A 185 -5.75 10.10 10.42
CA ILE A 185 -6.42 11.03 11.33
C ILE A 185 -6.61 10.40 12.72
N PHE A 186 -7.06 9.14 12.80
CA PHE A 186 -7.20 8.45 14.10
C PHE A 186 -5.87 8.34 14.84
N VAL A 187 -4.77 8.06 14.14
CA VAL A 187 -3.43 8.05 14.75
C VAL A 187 -3.04 9.43 15.27
N LEU A 188 -3.30 10.51 14.53
CA LEU A 188 -3.01 11.87 14.98
C LEU A 188 -3.84 12.28 16.20
N LEU A 189 -5.12 11.88 16.25
CA LEU A 189 -5.98 12.07 17.42
C LEU A 189 -5.44 11.30 18.64
N PHE A 190 -5.07 10.04 18.45
CA PHE A 190 -4.44 9.23 19.51
C PHE A 190 -3.14 9.85 20.03
N ILE A 191 -2.27 10.33 19.14
CA ILE A 191 -1.01 11.00 19.50
C ILE A 191 -1.29 12.26 20.31
N THR A 192 -2.31 13.03 19.93
CA THR A 192 -2.73 14.24 20.65
C THR A 192 -3.21 13.90 22.06
N ALA A 193 -4.10 12.89 22.18
CA ALA A 193 -4.63 12.43 23.46
C ALA A 193 -3.54 11.83 24.37
N THR A 194 -2.53 11.20 23.79
CA THR A 194 -1.47 10.50 24.53
C THR A 194 -0.17 11.30 24.67
N ALA A 195 -0.22 12.62 24.40
CA ALA A 195 0.95 13.49 24.43
C ALA A 195 1.69 13.50 25.78
N LYS A 196 0.95 13.52 26.89
CA LYS A 196 1.48 13.50 28.27
C LYS A 196 1.44 12.10 28.91
N VAL A 197 1.02 11.07 28.17
CA VAL A 197 0.97 9.70 28.68
C VAL A 197 2.36 9.08 28.63
N GLN A 198 2.73 8.35 29.68
CA GLN A 198 4.02 7.65 29.73
C GLN A 198 4.10 6.60 28.61
N VAL A 199 5.31 6.42 28.04
CA VAL A 199 5.55 5.54 26.88
C VAL A 199 4.99 4.13 27.09
N LYS A 200 5.16 3.54 28.30
CA LYS A 200 4.67 2.20 28.62
C LYS A 200 3.15 2.06 28.49
N PHE A 201 2.40 3.06 28.95
CA PHE A 201 0.94 3.06 28.89
C PHE A 201 0.45 3.40 27.48
N ARG A 202 1.15 4.26 26.75
CA ARG A 202 0.84 4.54 25.34
C ARG A 202 1.07 3.30 24.46
N MET A 203 2.15 2.55 24.68
CA MET A 203 2.38 1.26 24.03
C MET A 203 1.25 0.28 24.35
N GLY A 204 0.87 0.14 25.63
CA GLY A 204 -0.27 -0.68 26.04
C GLY A 204 -1.59 -0.28 25.35
N ALA A 205 -1.88 1.03 25.28
CA ALA A 205 -3.06 1.54 24.61
C ALA A 205 -3.04 1.27 23.09
N SER A 206 -1.88 1.40 22.43
CA SER A 206 -1.74 1.05 21.01
C SER A 206 -1.95 -0.46 20.77
N LEU A 207 -1.48 -1.33 21.66
CA LEU A 207 -1.74 -2.77 21.58
C LEU A 207 -3.20 -3.13 21.87
N LEU A 208 -3.86 -2.40 22.78
CA LEU A 208 -5.29 -2.56 23.05
C LEU A 208 -6.12 -2.19 21.81
N LEU A 209 -5.78 -1.09 21.12
CA LEU A 209 -6.44 -0.73 19.86
C LEU A 209 -6.13 -1.74 18.75
N TRP A 210 -4.90 -2.25 18.67
CA TRP A 210 -4.55 -3.36 17.78
C TRP A 210 -5.46 -4.58 18.02
N ALA A 211 -5.61 -5.00 19.29
CA ALA A 211 -6.44 -6.14 19.69
C ALA A 211 -7.93 -5.88 19.44
N TYR A 212 -8.39 -4.65 19.65
CA TYR A 212 -9.77 -4.24 19.33
C TYR A 212 -10.06 -4.40 17.84
N PHE A 213 -9.19 -3.91 16.95
CA PHE A 213 -9.40 -4.05 15.50
C PHE A 213 -9.21 -5.48 15.00
N TRP A 214 -8.41 -6.30 15.69
CA TRP A 214 -8.38 -7.75 15.47
C TRP A 214 -9.75 -8.37 15.81
N ALA A 215 -10.31 -8.09 16.99
CA ALA A 215 -11.62 -8.59 17.40
C ALA A 215 -12.77 -8.12 16.49
N CYS A 216 -12.68 -6.89 15.94
CA CYS A 216 -13.65 -6.36 14.98
C CYS A 216 -13.48 -6.88 13.55
N GLY A 217 -12.56 -7.81 13.27
CA GLY A 217 -12.37 -8.35 11.92
C GLY A 217 -11.75 -7.36 10.92
N ARG A 218 -11.00 -6.34 11.38
CA ARG A 218 -10.43 -5.27 10.53
C ARG A 218 -8.90 -5.34 10.45
N PRO A 219 -8.33 -6.25 9.63
CA PRO A 219 -6.90 -6.54 9.63
C PRO A 219 -6.03 -5.37 9.17
N TYR A 220 -6.58 -4.48 8.33
CA TYR A 220 -5.90 -3.27 7.87
C TYR A 220 -5.80 -2.20 8.96
N PHE A 221 -6.89 -1.89 9.67
CA PHE A 221 -6.87 -0.87 10.72
C PHE A 221 -5.95 -1.23 11.89
N MET A 222 -5.85 -2.52 12.18
CA MET A 222 -4.92 -3.08 13.17
C MET A 222 -3.46 -2.61 12.94
N GLN A 223 -3.03 -2.49 11.67
CA GLN A 223 -1.64 -2.19 11.33
C GLN A 223 -1.23 -0.74 11.59
N PHE A 224 -2.17 0.22 11.64
CA PHE A 224 -1.85 1.59 12.06
C PHE A 224 -1.33 1.60 13.50
N TRP A 225 -2.01 0.88 14.39
CA TRP A 225 -1.66 0.81 15.79
C TRP A 225 -0.39 0.01 16.02
N TRP A 226 -0.16 -1.02 15.21
CA TRP A 226 1.12 -1.71 15.18
C TRP A 226 2.27 -0.76 14.81
N GLY A 227 2.07 0.13 13.83
CA GLY A 227 3.02 1.19 13.47
C GLY A 227 3.34 2.15 14.62
N VAL A 228 2.32 2.59 15.35
CA VAL A 228 2.50 3.45 16.54
C VAL A 228 3.24 2.71 17.65
N PHE A 229 2.85 1.46 17.92
CA PHE A 229 3.51 0.59 18.90
C PHE A 229 5.00 0.41 18.60
N MET A 230 5.33 0.04 17.35
CA MET A 230 6.71 -0.18 16.93
C MET A 230 7.53 1.13 16.98
N ASN A 231 6.90 2.29 16.73
CA ASN A 231 7.59 3.58 16.90
C ASN A 231 8.04 3.80 18.35
N ASP A 232 7.14 3.60 19.31
CA ASP A 232 7.49 3.71 20.72
C ASP A 232 8.45 2.62 21.17
N LEU A 233 8.27 1.37 20.71
CA LEU A 233 9.16 0.25 21.03
C LEU A 233 10.59 0.55 20.59
N HIS A 234 10.81 1.00 19.35
CA HIS A 234 12.13 1.38 18.81
C HIS A 234 12.79 2.52 19.62
N ASN A 235 11.98 3.40 20.23
CA ASN A 235 12.47 4.51 21.05
C ASN A 235 12.47 4.22 22.56
N SER A 236 12.14 2.99 22.97
CA SER A 236 12.02 2.59 24.37
C SER A 236 13.33 2.04 24.93
N ARG A 237 13.41 1.98 26.28
CA ARG A 237 14.51 1.29 26.98
C ARG A 237 14.59 -0.20 26.63
N VAL A 238 13.50 -0.82 26.19
CA VAL A 238 13.48 -2.23 25.79
C VAL A 238 14.30 -2.43 24.53
N SER A 239 14.11 -1.59 23.50
CA SER A 239 14.91 -1.67 22.28
C SER A 239 16.39 -1.42 22.54
N GLN A 240 16.73 -0.48 23.43
CA GLN A 240 18.12 -0.26 23.85
C GLN A 240 18.73 -1.52 24.49
N ARG A 241 18.01 -2.16 25.42
CA ARG A 241 18.45 -3.43 26.04
C ARG A 241 18.65 -4.55 25.03
N ILE A 242 17.73 -4.69 24.06
CA ILE A 242 17.85 -5.67 22.97
C ILE A 242 19.13 -5.38 22.16
N SER A 243 19.36 -4.13 21.77
CA SER A 243 20.52 -3.76 20.95
C SER A 243 21.86 -3.97 21.63
N TRP A 244 21.91 -3.89 22.97
CA TRP A 244 23.14 -4.09 23.76
C TRP A 244 23.31 -5.55 24.22
N SER A 245 22.30 -6.39 24.01
CA SER A 245 22.35 -7.79 24.39
C SER A 245 23.34 -8.55 23.53
N LYS A 246 24.28 -9.25 24.16
CA LYS A 246 25.22 -10.17 23.48
C LYS A 246 24.65 -11.59 23.33
N SER A 247 23.39 -11.80 23.69
CA SER A 247 22.76 -13.11 23.67
C SER A 247 22.52 -13.62 22.25
N ARG A 248 23.02 -14.81 21.94
CA ARG A 248 22.76 -15.52 20.67
C ARG A 248 21.28 -15.87 20.44
N TYR A 249 20.45 -15.83 21.49
CA TYR A 249 19.02 -16.10 21.38
C TYR A 249 18.25 -14.97 20.70
N ILE A 250 18.72 -13.71 20.82
CA ILE A 250 18.07 -12.54 20.19
C ILE A 250 18.06 -12.66 18.66
N PRO A 251 19.21 -12.85 17.97
CA PRO A 251 19.19 -13.03 16.52
C PRO A 251 18.50 -14.34 16.12
N PHE A 252 18.60 -15.42 16.89
CA PHE A 252 17.86 -16.66 16.62
C PHE A 252 16.34 -16.44 16.61
N LEU A 253 15.79 -15.78 17.63
CA LEU A 253 14.38 -15.40 17.69
C LEU A 253 14.01 -14.42 16.57
N GLY A 254 14.93 -13.52 16.22
CA GLY A 254 14.78 -12.63 15.07
C GLY A 254 14.59 -13.38 13.75
N PHE A 255 15.50 -14.30 13.43
CA PHE A 255 15.41 -15.14 12.23
C PHE A 255 14.18 -16.06 12.24
N LEU A 256 13.85 -16.65 13.39
CA LEU A 256 12.65 -17.46 13.56
C LEU A 256 11.39 -16.61 13.29
N SER A 257 11.33 -15.41 13.86
CA SER A 257 10.22 -14.48 13.66
C SER A 257 10.08 -14.07 12.20
N VAL A 258 11.19 -13.80 11.50
CA VAL A 258 11.18 -13.53 10.05
C VAL A 258 10.70 -14.76 9.26
N GLY A 259 11.23 -15.95 9.54
CA GLY A 259 10.86 -17.18 8.84
C GLY A 259 9.38 -17.52 8.99
N VAL A 260 8.88 -17.52 10.23
CA VAL A 260 7.45 -17.73 10.51
C VAL A 260 6.60 -16.61 9.91
N GLY A 261 7.06 -15.36 10.01
CA GLY A 261 6.38 -14.20 9.45
C GLY A 261 6.21 -14.29 7.93
N LEU A 262 7.26 -14.66 7.20
CA LEU A 262 7.19 -14.89 5.75
C LEU A 262 6.26 -16.07 5.43
N PHE A 263 6.34 -17.16 6.19
CA PHE A 263 5.49 -18.33 5.95
C PHE A 263 4.01 -17.98 6.11
N ILE A 264 3.61 -17.34 7.22
CA ILE A 264 2.22 -16.91 7.46
C ILE A 264 1.79 -15.85 6.44
N ALA A 265 2.68 -14.90 6.10
CA ALA A 265 2.38 -13.91 5.08
C ALA A 265 2.18 -14.51 3.68
N SER A 266 2.53 -15.78 3.46
CA SER A 266 2.36 -16.50 2.19
C SER A 266 0.98 -17.16 2.01
N PHE A 267 0.01 -16.91 2.89
CA PHE A 267 -1.30 -17.55 2.81
C PHE A 267 -2.02 -17.31 1.45
N PRO A 268 -2.64 -18.33 0.81
CA PRO A 268 -3.31 -18.19 -0.48
C PRO A 268 -4.62 -17.40 -0.44
N GLU A 269 -5.14 -17.00 -1.61
CA GLU A 269 -6.49 -16.39 -1.72
C GLU A 269 -7.56 -17.41 -2.10
N SER A 270 -7.20 -18.44 -2.86
CA SER A 270 -8.11 -19.45 -3.39
C SER A 270 -7.52 -20.84 -3.31
N ARG A 271 -8.37 -21.87 -3.37
CA ARG A 271 -7.99 -23.30 -3.40
C ARG A 271 -7.04 -23.70 -2.27
N ILE A 272 -7.30 -23.17 -1.09
CA ILE A 272 -6.46 -23.28 0.12
C ILE A 272 -6.37 -24.76 0.55
N GLU A 273 -7.41 -25.53 0.30
CA GLU A 273 -7.59 -26.93 0.61
C GLU A 273 -6.70 -27.89 -0.19
N LEU A 274 -6.21 -27.47 -1.37
CA LEU A 274 -5.50 -28.36 -2.28
C LEU A 274 -4.08 -28.74 -1.84
N VAL A 275 -3.49 -28.00 -0.89
CA VAL A 275 -2.11 -28.27 -0.41
C VAL A 275 -2.06 -28.35 1.11
N SER A 276 -1.24 -29.25 1.65
CA SER A 276 -1.12 -29.49 3.09
C SER A 276 -0.66 -28.26 3.88
N TRP A 277 0.34 -27.52 3.38
CA TRP A 277 0.87 -26.36 4.08
C TRP A 277 -0.16 -25.22 4.20
N SER A 278 -0.99 -25.01 3.17
CA SER A 278 -2.02 -23.97 3.18
C SER A 278 -3.20 -24.36 4.05
N ARG A 279 -3.60 -25.64 4.06
CA ARG A 279 -4.59 -26.18 5.01
C ARG A 279 -4.15 -26.02 6.46
N TRP A 280 -2.87 -26.27 6.75
CA TRP A 280 -2.34 -26.09 8.10
C TRP A 280 -2.41 -24.63 8.56
N GLN A 281 -2.07 -23.69 7.67
CA GLN A 281 -2.24 -22.26 7.98
C GLN A 281 -3.71 -21.88 8.19
N ASP A 282 -4.61 -22.43 7.36
CA ASP A 282 -6.05 -22.16 7.43
C ASP A 282 -6.67 -22.61 8.75
N GLN A 283 -6.31 -23.81 9.22
CA GLN A 283 -6.75 -24.34 10.51
C GLN A 283 -6.30 -23.44 11.67
N ILE A 284 -5.04 -22.98 11.66
CA ILE A 284 -4.52 -22.09 12.69
C ILE A 284 -5.20 -20.72 12.64
N LEU A 285 -5.34 -20.14 11.45
CA LEU A 285 -5.99 -18.84 11.29
C LEU A 285 -7.47 -18.90 11.69
N SER A 286 -8.17 -19.99 11.39
CA SER A 286 -9.56 -20.22 11.80
C SER A 286 -9.77 -20.29 13.31
N ALA A 287 -8.74 -20.67 14.06
CA ALA A 287 -8.79 -20.69 15.52
C ALA A 287 -8.57 -19.31 16.15
N ILE A 288 -7.87 -18.40 15.45
CA ILE A 288 -7.40 -17.11 16.00
C ILE A 288 -8.19 -15.93 15.43
N VAL A 289 -8.71 -16.02 14.21
CA VAL A 289 -9.39 -14.92 13.53
C VAL A 289 -10.90 -15.01 13.79
N PRO A 290 -11.60 -13.87 14.00
CA PRO A 290 -13.06 -13.88 14.10
C PRO A 290 -13.72 -14.54 12.88
N LYS A 291 -14.84 -15.23 13.09
CA LYS A 291 -15.61 -15.86 12.01
C LYS A 291 -16.00 -14.83 10.94
N ASP A 292 -16.10 -15.28 9.69
CA ASP A 292 -16.49 -14.47 8.51
C ASP A 292 -15.57 -13.28 8.20
N SER A 293 -14.31 -13.35 8.65
CA SER A 293 -13.30 -12.33 8.37
C SER A 293 -12.51 -12.59 7.09
N GLU A 294 -11.75 -11.60 6.63
CA GLU A 294 -10.87 -11.75 5.46
C GLU A 294 -9.55 -12.45 5.82
N PHE A 295 -9.59 -13.78 5.95
CA PHE A 295 -8.47 -14.66 6.33
C PHE A 295 -7.13 -14.30 5.66
N PRO A 296 -7.07 -14.11 4.31
CA PRO A 296 -5.80 -13.81 3.67
C PRO A 296 -5.21 -12.48 4.13
N LYS A 297 -6.03 -11.48 4.42
CA LYS A 297 -5.55 -10.19 4.92
C LYS A 297 -5.04 -10.29 6.36
N PHE A 298 -5.70 -11.09 7.21
CA PHE A 298 -5.21 -11.39 8.55
C PHE A 298 -3.86 -12.11 8.54
N ALA A 299 -3.70 -13.11 7.69
CA ALA A 299 -2.44 -13.82 7.53
C ALA A 299 -1.28 -12.88 7.16
N SER A 300 -1.47 -12.06 6.12
CA SER A 300 -0.47 -11.04 5.75
C SER A 300 -0.20 -10.04 6.88
N SER A 301 -1.22 -9.67 7.64
CA SER A 301 -1.11 -8.76 8.78
C SER A 301 -0.30 -9.34 9.94
N PHE A 302 -0.59 -10.58 10.37
CA PHE A 302 0.18 -11.26 11.42
C PHE A 302 1.60 -11.57 10.97
N GLY A 303 1.75 -12.04 9.73
CA GLY A 303 3.05 -12.26 9.12
C GLY A 303 3.89 -10.98 9.14
N PHE A 304 3.29 -9.84 8.79
CA PHE A 304 3.97 -8.55 8.83
C PHE A 304 4.32 -8.08 10.25
N CYS A 305 3.45 -8.31 11.26
CA CYS A 305 3.80 -8.04 12.65
C CYS A 305 5.07 -8.80 13.04
N LEU A 306 5.14 -10.10 12.72
CA LEU A 306 6.33 -10.91 12.98
C LEU A 306 7.56 -10.43 12.20
N LEU A 307 7.42 -10.04 10.93
CA LEU A 307 8.53 -9.45 10.17
C LEU A 307 9.11 -8.20 10.85
N THR A 308 8.26 -7.32 11.38
CA THR A 308 8.74 -6.11 12.07
C THR A 308 9.35 -6.41 13.45
N ILE A 309 8.87 -7.44 14.16
CA ILE A 309 9.51 -7.94 15.40
C ILE A 309 10.89 -8.51 15.07
N GLY A 310 10.96 -9.37 14.06
CA GLY A 310 12.21 -9.94 13.56
C GLY A 310 13.20 -8.85 13.17
N GLY A 311 12.75 -7.80 12.47
CA GLY A 311 13.55 -6.60 12.20
C GLY A 311 14.06 -5.94 13.47
N ALA A 312 13.20 -5.68 14.46
CA ALA A 312 13.61 -5.06 15.72
C ALA A 312 14.62 -5.89 16.54
N LEU A 313 14.67 -7.22 16.33
CA LEU A 313 15.61 -8.13 16.98
C LEU A 313 16.92 -8.33 16.19
N LEU A 314 16.90 -8.19 14.86
CA LEU A 314 18.04 -8.43 14.00
C LEU A 314 18.88 -7.16 13.77
N PRO A 315 20.20 -7.20 13.96
CA PRO A 315 21.06 -6.09 13.58
C PRO A 315 21.09 -5.95 12.04
N GLY A 316 21.09 -4.72 11.54
CA GLY A 316 21.29 -4.42 10.11
C GLY A 316 20.04 -4.44 9.22
N TYR A 317 18.84 -4.73 9.73
CA TYR A 317 17.62 -4.67 8.91
C TYR A 317 17.38 -3.27 8.33
N THR A 318 17.72 -2.22 9.09
CA THR A 318 17.66 -0.83 8.64
C THR A 318 18.61 -0.58 7.48
N ASP A 319 19.76 -1.24 7.44
CA ASP A 319 20.78 -1.03 6.42
C ASP A 319 20.36 -1.68 5.10
N ILE A 320 19.78 -2.89 5.17
CA ILE A 320 19.17 -3.57 4.02
C ILE A 320 18.05 -2.69 3.43
N LEU A 321 17.14 -2.22 4.28
CA LEU A 321 16.02 -1.39 3.83
C LEU A 321 16.47 0.01 3.37
N SER A 322 17.57 0.54 3.89
CA SER A 322 18.12 1.83 3.45
C SER A 322 18.94 1.73 2.16
N HIS A 323 18.98 0.57 1.50
CA HIS A 323 19.68 0.42 0.23
C HIS A 323 19.16 1.41 -0.82
N ARG A 324 20.09 2.04 -1.55
CA ARG A 324 19.82 3.11 -2.53
C ARG A 324 18.69 2.81 -3.51
N VAL A 325 18.58 1.57 -3.98
CA VAL A 325 17.54 1.15 -4.92
C VAL A 325 16.17 1.17 -4.24
N LEU A 326 16.05 0.61 -3.04
CA LEU A 326 14.77 0.58 -2.31
C LEU A 326 14.31 1.99 -1.95
N VAL A 327 15.23 2.83 -1.49
CA VAL A 327 14.94 4.24 -1.19
C VAL A 327 14.51 4.99 -2.46
N TRP A 328 15.16 4.72 -3.59
CA TRP A 328 14.78 5.31 -4.88
C TRP A 328 13.37 4.89 -5.31
N LEU A 329 13.02 3.62 -5.16
CA LEU A 329 11.65 3.12 -5.41
C LEU A 329 10.65 3.79 -4.45
N GLY A 330 11.01 3.90 -3.16
CA GLY A 330 10.21 4.50 -2.10
C GLY A 330 9.81 5.95 -2.34
N LYS A 331 10.78 6.77 -2.78
CA LYS A 331 10.53 8.19 -3.11
C LYS A 331 9.47 8.37 -4.21
N ARG A 332 9.28 7.38 -5.08
CA ARG A 332 8.32 7.38 -6.20
C ARG A 332 7.09 6.52 -5.92
N SER A 333 6.99 5.91 -4.74
CA SER A 333 5.99 4.89 -4.42
C SER A 333 4.56 5.38 -4.65
N PHE A 334 4.31 6.66 -4.34
CA PHE A 334 2.99 7.27 -4.44
C PHE A 334 2.59 7.54 -5.89
N ALA A 335 3.51 8.09 -6.70
CA ALA A 335 3.30 8.28 -8.13
C ALA A 335 3.09 6.94 -8.85
N VAL A 336 3.91 5.93 -8.55
CA VAL A 336 3.73 4.57 -9.08
C VAL A 336 2.37 4.02 -8.69
N TYR A 337 1.95 4.18 -7.43
CA TYR A 337 0.64 3.76 -6.96
C TYR A 337 -0.51 4.43 -7.75
N LEU A 338 -0.40 5.70 -8.14
CA LEU A 338 -1.45 6.36 -8.94
C LEU A 338 -1.41 5.98 -10.43
N LEU A 339 -0.24 5.71 -10.99
CA LEU A 339 -0.07 5.53 -12.44
C LEU A 339 -0.15 4.08 -12.89
N HIS A 340 0.26 3.11 -12.07
CA HIS A 340 0.43 1.71 -12.49
C HIS A 340 -0.86 1.11 -13.04
N GLY A 341 -2.02 1.34 -12.41
CA GLY A 341 -3.30 0.76 -12.85
C GLY A 341 -3.75 1.30 -14.21
N THR A 342 -3.60 2.60 -14.45
CA THR A 342 -3.93 3.23 -15.73
C THR A 342 -2.98 2.78 -16.84
N LEU A 343 -1.67 2.76 -16.57
CA LEU A 343 -0.68 2.28 -17.55
C LEU A 343 -0.76 0.77 -17.80
N LEU A 344 -1.21 -0.02 -16.83
CA LEU A 344 -1.48 -1.45 -16.98
C LEU A 344 -2.65 -1.69 -17.95
N ARG A 345 -3.79 -1.03 -17.69
CA ARG A 345 -5.03 -1.17 -18.49
C ARG A 345 -4.91 -0.60 -19.90
N TRP A 346 -4.02 0.38 -20.09
CA TRP A 346 -3.74 0.96 -21.39
C TRP A 346 -2.50 0.33 -22.01
N LEU A 347 -1.32 0.85 -21.68
CA LEU A 347 -0.07 0.57 -22.38
C LEU A 347 0.31 -0.92 -22.33
N LEU A 348 0.34 -1.54 -21.14
CA LEU A 348 0.76 -2.94 -21.03
C LEU A 348 -0.21 -3.89 -21.73
N THR A 349 -1.51 -3.59 -21.69
CA THR A 349 -2.50 -4.38 -22.42
C THR A 349 -2.28 -4.30 -23.94
N TRP A 350 -2.04 -3.11 -24.50
CA TRP A 350 -1.69 -2.98 -25.92
C TRP A 350 -0.37 -3.68 -26.30
N MET A 351 0.63 -3.64 -25.42
CA MET A 351 1.87 -4.39 -25.63
C MET A 351 1.64 -5.92 -25.63
N MET A 352 0.70 -6.42 -24.83
CA MET A 352 0.41 -7.85 -24.70
C MET A 352 -0.50 -8.43 -25.78
N TYR A 353 -1.44 -7.65 -26.29
CA TYR A 353 -2.48 -8.14 -27.20
C TYR A 353 -2.35 -7.59 -28.64
N GLY A 354 -1.29 -6.83 -28.94
CA GLY A 354 -1.02 -6.26 -30.27
C GLY A 354 -1.59 -4.85 -30.45
N THR A 355 -1.10 -4.12 -31.47
CA THR A 355 -1.34 -2.67 -31.69
C THR A 355 -2.61 -2.33 -32.47
N ALA A 356 -3.28 -3.31 -33.04
CA ALA A 356 -4.51 -3.13 -33.80
C ALA A 356 -5.51 -4.23 -33.49
N LEU A 357 -6.78 -3.88 -33.53
CA LEU A 357 -7.87 -4.85 -33.47
C LEU A 357 -7.94 -5.59 -34.81
N PRO A 358 -7.83 -6.94 -34.84
CA PRO A 358 -7.97 -7.67 -36.08
C PRO A 358 -9.30 -7.31 -36.77
N PRO A 359 -9.30 -7.03 -38.10
CA PRO A 359 -10.52 -6.66 -38.84
C PRO A 359 -11.65 -7.67 -38.68
N ASN A 360 -11.29 -8.94 -38.49
CA ASN A 360 -12.18 -10.09 -38.36
C ASN A 360 -12.97 -10.11 -37.03
N LEU A 361 -12.63 -9.24 -36.05
CA LEU A 361 -13.46 -9.04 -34.86
C LEU A 361 -14.65 -8.09 -35.08
N GLN A 362 -14.67 -7.34 -36.20
CA GLN A 362 -15.78 -6.45 -36.55
C GLN A 362 -16.86 -7.17 -37.37
N ILE A 363 -16.57 -8.35 -37.91
CA ILE A 363 -17.40 -9.04 -38.90
C ILE A 363 -17.51 -10.52 -38.50
N GLN A 364 -18.73 -10.95 -38.16
CA GLN A 364 -19.19 -12.34 -37.94
C GLN A 364 -18.90 -12.99 -36.57
N GLN A 365 -19.92 -13.03 -35.70
CA GLN A 365 -20.45 -14.25 -35.04
C GLN A 365 -21.70 -13.93 -34.16
N PRO A 366 -22.52 -14.93 -33.77
CA PRO A 366 -23.93 -14.75 -33.38
C PRO A 366 -24.12 -13.90 -32.11
N GLU A 367 -25.32 -13.34 -31.96
CA GLU A 367 -25.72 -12.45 -30.86
C GLU A 367 -25.25 -12.99 -29.49
N GLY A 368 -24.27 -12.32 -28.88
CA GLY A 368 -23.93 -12.50 -27.47
C GLY A 368 -22.46 -12.77 -27.12
N ALA A 369 -21.58 -13.07 -28.07
CA ALA A 369 -20.16 -13.32 -27.77
C ALA A 369 -19.22 -12.38 -28.54
N SER A 370 -18.73 -11.33 -27.87
CA SER A 370 -17.64 -10.50 -28.43
C SER A 370 -16.36 -11.35 -28.54
N PRO A 371 -15.67 -11.35 -29.69
CA PRO A 371 -14.44 -12.10 -29.83
C PRO A 371 -13.36 -11.50 -28.91
N LYS A 372 -12.56 -12.36 -28.30
CA LYS A 372 -11.59 -11.96 -27.27
C LYS A 372 -10.18 -12.06 -27.82
N LEU A 373 -9.37 -11.04 -27.52
CA LEU A 373 -7.94 -11.01 -27.85
C LEU A 373 -7.24 -12.17 -27.14
N GLU A 374 -6.46 -12.92 -27.92
CA GLU A 374 -5.67 -14.04 -27.41
C GLU A 374 -4.46 -13.54 -26.63
N TYR A 375 -4.22 -14.16 -25.48
CA TYR A 375 -3.09 -13.82 -24.64
C TYR A 375 -1.80 -14.35 -25.25
N ALA A 376 -0.85 -13.47 -25.58
CA ALA A 376 0.42 -13.81 -26.22
C ALA A 376 1.36 -14.70 -25.38
N GLY A 377 1.04 -14.94 -24.11
CA GLY A 377 1.77 -15.85 -23.24
C GLY A 377 2.74 -15.17 -22.26
N ASN A 378 3.16 -15.92 -21.24
CA ASN A 378 3.98 -15.40 -20.14
C ASN A 378 5.40 -14.99 -20.56
N THR A 379 5.97 -15.61 -21.60
CA THR A 379 7.28 -15.25 -22.14
C THR A 379 7.26 -13.86 -22.76
N TRP A 380 6.22 -13.55 -23.53
CA TRP A 380 6.01 -12.22 -24.11
C TRP A 380 5.77 -11.17 -23.03
N LEU A 381 5.04 -11.52 -21.95
CA LEU A 381 4.88 -10.65 -20.79
C LEU A 381 6.23 -10.28 -20.17
N LEU A 382 7.10 -11.26 -19.92
CA LEU A 382 8.43 -11.02 -19.37
C LEU A 382 9.30 -10.13 -20.27
N PHE A 383 9.11 -10.22 -21.59
CA PHE A 383 9.78 -9.35 -22.56
C PHE A 383 9.23 -7.91 -22.55
N CYS A 384 7.92 -7.74 -22.41
CA CYS A 384 7.27 -6.41 -22.38
C CYS A 384 7.49 -5.67 -21.05
N LEU A 385 7.63 -6.39 -19.95
CA LEU A 385 7.70 -5.81 -18.60
C LEU A 385 8.83 -4.79 -18.40
N PRO A 386 10.09 -5.03 -18.82
CA PRO A 386 11.16 -4.04 -18.69
C PRO A 386 10.84 -2.70 -19.37
N ALA A 387 10.27 -2.73 -20.58
CA ALA A 387 9.88 -1.53 -21.30
C ALA A 387 8.74 -0.79 -20.59
N TRP A 388 7.70 -1.52 -20.15
CA TRP A 388 6.61 -0.95 -19.39
C TRP A 388 7.07 -0.36 -18.05
N LEU A 389 7.97 -1.03 -17.33
CA LEU A 389 8.54 -0.55 -16.07
C LEU A 389 9.40 0.71 -16.28
N GLY A 390 10.19 0.76 -17.36
CA GLY A 390 10.94 1.97 -17.75
C GLY A 390 10.03 3.17 -17.93
N ILE A 391 8.89 2.97 -18.61
CA ILE A 391 7.89 4.03 -18.81
C ILE A 391 7.17 4.38 -17.50
N LEU A 392 6.73 3.39 -16.72
CA LEU A 392 6.05 3.60 -15.43
C LEU A 392 6.93 4.41 -14.47
N TYR A 393 8.18 4.01 -14.26
CA TYR A 393 9.08 4.72 -13.36
C TYR A 393 9.58 6.04 -13.92
N GLY A 394 9.74 6.16 -15.26
CA GLY A 394 10.04 7.43 -15.92
C GLY A 394 8.93 8.46 -15.73
N LEU A 395 7.67 8.07 -15.96
CA LEU A 395 6.51 8.91 -15.71
C LEU A 395 6.30 9.19 -14.22
N ALA A 396 6.56 8.22 -13.34
CA ALA A 396 6.52 8.43 -11.89
C ALA A 396 7.59 9.45 -11.43
N GLU A 397 8.77 9.47 -12.04
CA GLU A 397 9.80 10.48 -11.77
C GLU A 397 9.34 11.88 -12.17
N ILE A 398 8.77 12.01 -13.38
CA ILE A 398 8.19 13.28 -13.86
C ILE A 398 7.07 13.72 -12.91
N TRP A 399 6.18 12.80 -12.55
CA TRP A 399 5.08 13.06 -11.63
C TRP A 399 5.58 13.57 -10.27
N THR A 400 6.56 12.91 -9.67
CA THR A 400 7.11 13.32 -8.38
C THR A 400 7.79 14.69 -8.45
N ARG A 401 8.49 15.00 -9.55
CA ARG A 401 9.13 16.31 -9.74
C ARG A 401 8.12 17.45 -9.94
N TYR A 402 7.05 17.23 -10.69
CA TYR A 402 6.14 18.31 -11.08
C TYR A 402 4.82 18.27 -10.29
N VAL A 403 4.11 17.16 -10.31
CA VAL A 403 2.77 17.04 -9.71
C VAL A 403 2.84 16.97 -8.18
N ASP A 404 3.68 16.11 -7.62
CA ASP A 404 3.79 16.00 -6.15
C ASP A 404 4.38 17.28 -5.54
N THR A 405 5.35 17.90 -6.22
CA THR A 405 5.94 19.18 -5.78
C THR A 405 4.92 20.33 -5.87
N ALA A 406 4.12 20.39 -6.94
CA ALA A 406 3.03 21.36 -7.04
C ALA A 406 1.97 21.15 -5.94
N ALA A 407 1.58 19.89 -5.70
CA ALA A 407 0.66 19.53 -4.63
C ALA A 407 1.20 19.93 -3.26
N GLU A 408 2.49 19.73 -2.99
CA GLU A 408 3.13 20.15 -1.75
C GLU A 408 3.16 21.67 -1.59
N ARG A 409 3.50 22.42 -2.65
CA ARG A 409 3.47 23.90 -2.63
C ARG A 409 2.07 24.42 -2.35
N PHE A 410 1.08 23.96 -3.12
CA PHE A 410 -0.33 24.33 -2.93
C PHE A 410 -0.80 24.03 -1.51
N THR A 411 -0.54 22.81 -1.03
CA THR A 411 -0.91 22.40 0.33
C THR A 411 -0.25 23.27 1.40
N SER A 412 1.02 23.64 1.21
CA SER A 412 1.75 24.45 2.19
C SER A 412 1.24 25.89 2.21
N GLN A 413 0.94 26.47 1.04
CA GLN A 413 0.32 27.79 0.92
C GLN A 413 -1.08 27.82 1.52
N PHE A 414 -1.91 26.81 1.21
CA PHE A 414 -3.25 26.69 1.79
C PHE A 414 -3.20 26.61 3.32
N VAL A 415 -2.31 25.78 3.88
CA VAL A 415 -2.17 25.65 5.33
C VAL A 415 -1.60 26.91 5.98
N ALA A 416 -0.69 27.63 5.30
CA ALA A 416 -0.19 28.92 5.79
C ALA A 416 -1.30 29.99 5.81
N TYR A 417 -2.15 30.02 4.79
CA TYR A 417 -3.25 30.98 4.68
C TYR A 417 -4.32 30.80 5.77
N ILE A 418 -4.69 29.55 6.09
CA ILE A 418 -5.76 29.27 7.07
C ILE A 418 -5.29 29.28 8.53
N ARG A 419 -3.98 29.15 8.77
CA ARG A 419 -3.45 29.04 10.12
C ARG A 419 -3.17 30.44 10.67
N GLN A 420 -3.69 30.72 11.86
CA GLN A 420 -3.33 31.94 12.59
C GLN A 420 -1.81 31.99 12.78
N GLU A 421 -1.20 33.13 12.46
CA GLU A 421 0.17 33.41 12.87
C GLU A 421 0.25 33.31 14.39
N GLU A 422 1.32 32.69 14.91
CA GLU A 422 1.60 32.73 16.34
C GLU A 422 1.70 34.21 16.74
N ILE A 423 0.68 34.73 17.44
CA ILE A 423 0.79 35.98 18.15
C ILE A 423 1.89 35.77 19.18
N LYS A 424 3.12 36.16 18.83
CA LYS A 424 4.24 36.21 19.76
C LYS A 424 3.91 37.25 20.81
N GLY A 425 3.39 36.79 21.94
CA GLY A 425 3.20 37.58 23.15
C GLY A 425 1.93 38.44 23.13
N SER A 426 0.81 37.83 23.46
CA SER A 426 -0.13 38.49 24.37
C SER A 426 -0.07 37.71 25.67
N SER A 427 0.72 38.22 26.63
CA SER A 427 0.54 37.91 28.04
C SER A 427 -0.93 38.18 28.36
N LEU A 428 -1.72 37.11 28.46
CA LEU A 428 -3.02 37.20 29.11
C LEU A 428 -2.71 37.32 30.60
N VAL A 429 -2.80 38.57 31.07
CA VAL A 429 -2.85 38.98 32.48
C VAL A 429 -4.04 38.31 33.15
#